data_AF-A0A9E3WV97-F1
#
_entry.id   AF-A0A9E3WV97-F1
#
_cell.length_a   1.000
_cell.length_b   1.000
_cell.length_c   1.000
_cell.angle_alpha   90.00
_cell.angle_beta   90.00
_cell.angle_gamma   90.00
#
_symmetry.space_group_name_H-M   'P 1'
#
loop_
_entity.id
_entity.type
_entity.pdbx_description
1 polymer ?
#
loop_
_entity_poly.entity_id
_entity_poly.type
_entity_poly.pdbx_seq_one_letter_code
_entity_poly.pdbx_strand_id
1 'polypeptide(L)'
;MRQTDSPSGDASAAAMAEPDPPFGSNTLRLDARGWIAVTLLTLATLAALPRMWKRFEPLDDSPDYRIPYAHSNDYWHYQRIAVRAESRQQVALLGDSVVWGEYVPPQQTLSHYLNEQAGADRFVNLGLNGAHPLALEGLTSCYATALRDRPVVVHCNLLWMSSPERDLQVDKETTFNHPHLAPQLLPSIPCYKASLADRMGIVVDRNLEIRGWAQHLRIAYFESQDVPSWTLEHPYDNPLSQFKLTAATSQEEARHAAVPWHEQGLEQQDLPWIELETSLQWQAFRRTIDMLESRGDRVFVVIGPLNEHMLTPLSRARFQQLRVGVETWLRERKTPYMSPAPLPSDEYGDASHPLAAGYERLAHELYGSPEFQDWIKQPETSRQ
;
A
#
# COMPACT_ATOMS: atom_id res chain seq x y z
N MET A 1 53.85 -88.30 -0.37
CA MET A 1 53.06 -88.73 0.82
C MET A 1 53.00 -87.52 1.76
N ARG A 2 51.86 -86.94 2.13
CA ARG A 2 50.44 -87.30 1.97
C ARG A 2 49.61 -86.03 1.80
N GLN A 3 48.49 -86.27 1.14
CA GLN A 3 47.37 -85.44 0.73
C GLN A 3 46.45 -85.06 1.91
N THR A 4 45.39 -84.31 1.58
CA THR A 4 44.12 -84.07 2.30
C THR A 4 44.12 -82.93 3.31
N ASP A 5 43.11 -82.07 3.43
CA ASP A 5 41.90 -81.79 2.64
C ASP A 5 41.35 -80.47 3.19
N SER A 6 40.70 -79.67 2.34
CA SER A 6 39.83 -78.58 2.79
C SER A 6 38.52 -79.14 3.34
N PRO A 7 37.91 -78.46 4.33
CA PRO A 7 36.47 -78.37 4.37
C PRO A 7 36.02 -76.93 4.18
N SER A 8 35.20 -76.77 3.14
CA SER A 8 34.17 -75.76 2.97
C SER A 8 33.40 -75.49 4.26
N GLY A 9 33.47 -74.25 4.75
CA GLY A 9 32.55 -73.71 5.74
C GLY A 9 31.79 -72.54 5.13
N ASP A 10 30.55 -72.79 4.72
CA ASP A 10 29.57 -71.77 4.37
C ASP A 10 29.38 -70.82 5.56
N ALA A 11 30.04 -69.66 5.50
CA ALA A 11 29.65 -68.51 6.31
C ALA A 11 28.43 -67.88 5.65
N SER A 12 27.26 -68.43 5.97
CA SER A 12 25.98 -67.76 5.75
C SER A 12 26.04 -66.38 6.38
N ALA A 13 26.25 -65.36 5.56
CA ALA A 13 26.07 -63.97 5.90
C ALA A 13 24.58 -63.72 6.17
N ALA A 14 24.13 -64.10 7.37
CA ALA A 14 22.94 -63.53 7.96
C ALA A 14 23.29 -62.08 8.29
N ALA A 15 23.08 -61.19 7.32
CA ALA A 15 22.93 -59.78 7.58
C ALA A 15 21.81 -59.65 8.62
N MET A 16 22.18 -59.50 9.89
CA MET A 16 21.27 -59.05 10.92
C MET A 16 20.80 -57.67 10.46
N ALA A 17 19.60 -57.63 9.89
CA ALA A 17 18.87 -56.38 9.75
C ALA A 17 18.83 -55.77 11.15
N GLU A 18 19.53 -54.65 11.34
CA GLU A 18 19.36 -53.88 12.56
C GLU A 18 17.86 -53.60 12.71
N PRO A 19 17.25 -53.89 13.88
CA PRO A 19 15.88 -53.52 14.10
C PRO A 19 15.78 -52.00 13.98
N ASP A 20 14.87 -51.53 13.10
CA ASP A 20 14.53 -50.11 12.98
C ASP A 20 14.41 -49.49 14.38
N PRO A 21 15.05 -48.34 14.64
CA PRO A 21 15.06 -47.74 15.96
C PRO A 21 13.62 -47.63 16.49
N PRO A 22 13.37 -48.02 17.76
CA PRO A 22 12.03 -48.03 18.32
C PRO A 22 11.45 -46.62 18.26
N PHE A 23 10.39 -46.49 17.47
CA PHE A 23 9.73 -45.22 17.18
C PHE A 23 9.14 -44.61 18.47
N GLY A 24 9.26 -43.28 18.61
CA GLY A 24 8.73 -42.57 19.77
C GLY A 24 7.20 -42.66 19.86
N SER A 25 6.66 -42.64 21.07
CA SER A 25 5.21 -42.77 21.36
C SER A 25 4.33 -41.67 20.74
N ASN A 26 4.93 -40.59 20.21
CA ASN A 26 4.23 -39.47 19.59
C ASN A 26 4.28 -39.48 18.04
N THR A 27 4.72 -40.58 17.43
CA THR A 27 4.89 -40.65 15.97
C THR A 27 3.58 -41.03 15.28
N LEU A 28 2.88 -40.06 14.68
CA LEU A 28 1.72 -40.32 13.81
C LEU A 28 2.20 -40.75 12.42
N ARG A 29 1.80 -41.95 11.99
CA ARG A 29 2.11 -42.48 10.65
C ARG A 29 0.93 -42.28 9.72
N LEU A 30 1.15 -41.52 8.65
CA LEU A 30 0.16 -41.33 7.60
C LEU A 30 0.48 -42.28 6.45
N ASP A 31 -0.49 -43.11 6.07
CA ASP A 31 -0.46 -43.78 4.77
C ASP A 31 -0.72 -42.75 3.65
N ALA A 32 -0.66 -43.17 2.39
CA ALA A 32 -0.90 -42.26 1.26
C ALA A 32 -2.26 -41.55 1.34
N ARG A 33 -3.28 -42.24 1.88
CA ARG A 33 -4.61 -41.66 2.10
C ARG A 33 -4.59 -40.61 3.21
N GLY A 34 -3.88 -40.88 4.29
CA GLY A 34 -3.64 -39.94 5.39
C GLY A 34 -2.92 -38.68 4.92
N TRP A 35 -1.90 -38.81 4.08
CA TRP A 35 -1.21 -37.66 3.48
C TRP A 35 -2.16 -36.83 2.59
N ILE A 36 -2.95 -37.47 1.74
CA ILE A 36 -3.96 -36.78 0.92
C ILE A 36 -4.95 -36.04 1.82
N ALA A 37 -5.46 -36.69 2.86
CA ALA A 37 -6.42 -36.10 3.80
C ALA A 37 -5.83 -34.88 4.51
N VAL A 38 -4.59 -34.97 5.02
CA VAL A 38 -3.89 -33.86 5.66
C VAL A 38 -3.66 -32.72 4.68
N THR A 39 -3.18 -32.99 3.47
CA THR A 39 -2.98 -31.95 2.45
C THR A 39 -4.29 -31.22 2.13
N LEU A 40 -5.39 -31.96 1.91
CA LEU A 40 -6.69 -31.35 1.62
C LEU A 40 -7.19 -30.51 2.79
N LEU A 41 -7.05 -31.00 4.03
CA LEU A 41 -7.46 -30.26 5.22
C LEU A 41 -6.61 -28.99 5.42
N THR A 42 -5.30 -29.07 5.20
CA THR A 42 -4.40 -27.91 5.27
C THR A 42 -4.77 -26.88 4.22
N LEU A 43 -4.94 -27.27 2.96
CA LEU A 43 -5.35 -26.35 1.88
C LEU A 43 -6.72 -25.72 2.17
N ALA A 44 -7.69 -26.51 2.63
CA ALA A 44 -8.99 -26.01 3.03
C ALA A 44 -8.88 -24.96 4.15
N THR A 45 -8.03 -25.21 5.15
CA THR A 45 -7.80 -24.30 6.28
C THR A 45 -7.13 -23.00 5.83
N LEU A 46 -6.06 -23.09 5.03
CA LEU A 46 -5.33 -21.92 4.50
C LEU A 46 -6.22 -21.04 3.60
N ALA A 47 -7.19 -21.65 2.92
CA ALA A 47 -8.17 -20.95 2.09
C ALA A 47 -9.35 -20.39 2.90
N ALA A 48 -9.85 -21.11 3.90
CA ALA A 48 -11.05 -20.74 4.65
C ALA A 48 -10.77 -19.66 5.70
N LEU A 49 -9.65 -19.74 6.42
CA LEU A 49 -9.37 -18.84 7.54
C LEU A 49 -9.36 -17.35 7.15
N PRO A 50 -8.62 -16.90 6.12
CA PRO A 50 -8.64 -15.49 5.72
C PRO A 50 -10.04 -15.00 5.33
N ARG A 51 -10.82 -15.84 4.62
CA ARG A 51 -12.18 -15.51 4.18
C ARG A 51 -13.15 -15.40 5.34
N MET A 52 -13.05 -16.32 6.30
CA MET A 52 -13.83 -16.27 7.54
C MET A 52 -13.45 -15.04 8.36
N TRP A 53 -12.16 -14.72 8.46
CA TRP A 53 -11.69 -13.54 9.19
C TRP A 53 -12.28 -12.24 8.66
N LYS A 54 -12.30 -12.06 7.33
CA LYS A 54 -12.93 -10.89 6.68
C LYS A 54 -14.39 -10.68 7.09
N ARG A 55 -15.11 -11.77 7.44
CA ARG A 55 -16.52 -11.74 7.84
C ARG A 55 -16.72 -11.40 9.31
N PHE A 56 -15.80 -11.82 10.18
CA PHE A 56 -15.93 -11.63 11.63
C PHE A 56 -15.27 -10.37 12.14
N GLU A 57 -14.15 -9.98 11.55
CA GLU A 57 -13.44 -8.79 12.00
C GLU A 57 -14.20 -7.53 11.54
N PRO A 58 -14.56 -6.62 12.46
CA PRO A 58 -15.24 -5.40 12.09
C PRO A 58 -14.31 -4.44 11.35
N LEU A 59 -14.89 -3.64 10.45
CA LEU A 59 -14.25 -2.47 9.85
C LEU A 59 -14.88 -1.23 10.46
N ASP A 60 -14.07 -0.21 10.73
CA ASP A 60 -14.54 1.08 11.24
C ASP A 60 -15.40 1.75 10.16
N ASP A 61 -16.68 1.96 10.43
CA ASP A 61 -17.66 2.43 9.46
C ASP A 61 -17.75 3.96 9.34
N SER A 62 -16.92 4.68 10.10
CA SER A 62 -16.85 6.15 10.12
C SER A 62 -16.71 6.76 8.72
N PRO A 63 -17.41 7.87 8.44
CA PRO A 63 -17.35 8.55 7.15
C PRO A 63 -15.95 9.10 6.83
N ASP A 64 -15.23 9.55 7.87
CA ASP A 64 -13.88 10.10 7.76
C ASP A 64 -12.80 9.04 7.98
N TYR A 65 -13.14 7.77 7.79
CA TYR A 65 -12.18 6.70 8.01
C TYR A 65 -10.93 6.88 7.14
N ARG A 66 -9.79 6.91 7.82
CA ARG A 66 -8.44 6.87 7.28
C ARG A 66 -7.66 5.74 7.93
N ILE A 67 -6.90 4.99 7.15
CA ILE A 67 -6.02 3.93 7.66
C ILE A 67 -5.02 4.53 8.66
N PRO A 68 -4.94 4.03 9.91
CA PRO A 68 -3.99 4.52 10.90
C PRO A 68 -2.55 4.37 10.44
N TYR A 69 -1.66 5.25 10.88
CA TYR A 69 -0.24 5.20 10.47
C TYR A 69 0.42 3.85 10.85
N ALA A 70 0.10 3.32 12.02
CA ALA A 70 0.56 2.00 12.47
C ALA A 70 0.14 0.85 11.54
N HIS A 71 -0.93 1.05 10.75
CA HIS A 71 -1.46 0.08 9.79
C HIS A 71 -1.07 0.43 8.34
N SER A 72 -0.15 1.36 8.12
CA SER A 72 0.28 1.77 6.77
C SER A 72 0.89 0.62 5.93
N ASN A 73 1.41 -0.42 6.58
CA ASN A 73 1.91 -1.63 5.91
C ASN A 73 0.89 -2.79 5.88
N ASP A 74 -0.34 -2.56 6.35
CA ASP A 74 -1.41 -3.55 6.35
C ASP A 74 -2.24 -3.47 5.06
N TYR A 75 -1.67 -4.01 3.98
CA TYR A 75 -2.31 -3.98 2.67
C TYR A 75 -3.54 -4.91 2.57
N TRP A 76 -3.64 -5.91 3.45
CA TRP A 76 -4.84 -6.74 3.55
C TRP A 76 -6.02 -5.92 4.10
N HIS A 77 -5.77 -5.10 5.13
CA HIS A 77 -6.77 -4.18 5.66
C HIS A 77 -7.12 -3.10 4.64
N TYR A 78 -6.11 -2.51 3.97
CA TYR A 78 -6.33 -1.57 2.85
C TYR A 78 -7.28 -2.15 1.80
N GLN A 79 -7.04 -3.40 1.35
CA GLN A 79 -7.89 -4.06 0.36
C GLN A 79 -9.34 -4.18 0.84
N ARG A 80 -9.58 -4.42 2.13
CA ARG A 80 -10.95 -4.49 2.68
C ARG A 80 -11.64 -3.14 2.68
N ILE A 81 -10.90 -2.06 2.95
CA ILE A 81 -11.45 -0.70 2.84
C ILE A 81 -11.79 -0.37 1.39
N ALA A 82 -10.95 -0.77 0.42
CA ALA A 82 -11.24 -0.60 -1.00
C ALA A 82 -12.50 -1.38 -1.44
N VAL A 83 -12.67 -2.63 -0.99
CA VAL A 83 -13.90 -3.42 -1.22
C VAL A 83 -15.13 -2.75 -0.59
N ARG A 84 -14.99 -2.18 0.60
CA ARG A 84 -16.08 -1.45 1.25
C ARG A 84 -16.47 -0.20 0.44
N ALA A 85 -15.48 0.58 0.03
CA ALA A 85 -15.67 1.77 -0.81
C ALA A 85 -16.48 1.44 -2.08
N GLU A 86 -16.11 0.35 -2.75
CA GLU A 86 -16.83 -0.18 -3.91
C GLU A 86 -18.28 -0.53 -3.56
N SER A 87 -18.51 -1.29 -2.48
CA SER A 87 -19.87 -1.68 -2.06
C SER A 87 -20.78 -0.51 -1.70
N ARG A 88 -20.19 0.61 -1.26
CA ARG A 88 -20.88 1.87 -0.94
C ARG A 88 -20.95 2.83 -2.13
N GLN A 89 -20.41 2.44 -3.28
CA GLN A 89 -20.33 3.27 -4.50
C GLN A 89 -19.66 4.64 -4.25
N GLN A 90 -18.68 4.67 -3.36
CA GLN A 90 -17.96 5.90 -3.01
C GLN A 90 -16.89 6.22 -4.05
N VAL A 91 -16.60 7.51 -4.21
CA VAL A 91 -15.48 8.02 -4.99
C VAL A 91 -14.20 7.83 -4.19
N ALA A 92 -13.31 6.97 -4.67
CA ALA A 92 -12.03 6.71 -4.03
C ALA A 92 -11.04 7.86 -4.27
N LEU A 93 -10.40 8.37 -3.21
CA LEU A 93 -9.25 9.25 -3.31
C LEU A 93 -7.97 8.44 -3.12
N LEU A 94 -7.19 8.27 -4.18
CA LEU A 94 -5.91 7.58 -4.18
C LEU A 94 -4.76 8.58 -4.16
N GLY A 95 -3.76 8.33 -3.32
CA GLY A 95 -2.58 9.17 -3.25
C GLY A 95 -1.65 8.81 -2.10
N ASP A 96 -0.67 9.67 -1.90
CA ASP A 96 0.34 9.56 -0.87
C ASP A 96 -0.12 10.22 0.46
N SER A 97 0.83 10.70 1.24
CA SER A 97 0.63 11.37 2.53
C SER A 97 -0.19 12.67 2.45
N VAL A 98 -0.32 13.29 1.28
CA VAL A 98 -1.22 14.45 1.08
C VAL A 98 -2.67 14.00 1.07
N VAL A 99 -3.01 12.94 0.36
CA VAL A 99 -4.39 12.41 0.42
C VAL A 99 -4.66 11.81 1.79
N TRP A 100 -3.67 11.12 2.36
CA TRP A 100 -3.78 10.59 3.72
C TRP A 100 -4.02 11.71 4.74
N GLY A 101 -3.39 12.89 4.62
CA GLY A 101 -3.61 14.01 5.54
C GLY A 101 -2.59 14.08 6.68
N GLU A 102 -1.30 14.08 6.36
CA GLU A 102 -0.19 13.97 7.32
C GLU A 102 -0.24 14.92 8.53
N TYR A 103 -0.70 16.15 8.32
CA TYR A 103 -0.72 17.22 9.32
C TYR A 103 -2.10 17.45 9.96
N VAL A 104 -3.07 16.58 9.67
CA VAL A 104 -4.46 16.78 10.08
C VAL A 104 -5.10 15.52 10.67
N PRO A 105 -6.08 15.69 11.58
CA PRO A 105 -6.98 14.62 11.97
C PRO A 105 -7.85 14.18 10.79
N PRO A 106 -8.49 13.00 10.87
CA PRO A 106 -9.32 12.46 9.78
C PRO A 106 -10.44 13.41 9.34
N GLN A 107 -11.04 14.15 10.28
CA GLN A 107 -12.11 15.13 10.09
C GLN A 107 -11.63 16.46 9.48
N GLN A 108 -10.41 16.52 8.97
CA GLN A 108 -9.84 17.71 8.32
C GLN A 108 -9.06 17.34 7.06
N THR A 109 -9.33 16.15 6.51
CA THR A 109 -8.73 15.65 5.26
C THR A 109 -9.48 16.15 4.03
N LEU A 110 -8.89 16.01 2.85
CA LEU A 110 -9.56 16.35 1.58
C LEU A 110 -10.89 15.61 1.41
N SER A 111 -10.94 14.31 1.74
CA SER A 111 -12.18 13.52 1.66
C SER A 111 -13.26 14.04 2.59
N HIS A 112 -12.89 14.47 3.80
CA HIS A 112 -13.82 15.05 4.77
C HIS A 112 -14.49 16.29 4.18
N TYR A 113 -13.70 17.29 3.79
CA TYR A 113 -14.26 18.53 3.26
C TYR A 113 -15.02 18.33 1.94
N LEU A 114 -14.61 17.38 1.08
CA LEU A 114 -15.40 17.02 -0.11
C LEU A 114 -16.77 16.40 0.26
N ASN A 115 -16.85 15.61 1.33
CA ASN A 115 -18.12 15.10 1.85
C ASN A 115 -18.99 16.23 2.40
N GLU A 116 -18.41 17.22 3.09
CA GLU A 116 -19.13 18.42 3.51
C GLU A 116 -19.71 19.19 2.32
N GLN A 117 -18.90 19.40 1.26
CA GLN A 117 -19.38 20.05 0.03
C GLN A 117 -20.49 19.25 -0.67
N ALA A 118 -20.42 17.93 -0.61
CA ALA A 118 -21.43 17.05 -1.18
C ALA A 118 -22.69 16.92 -0.31
N GLY A 119 -22.61 17.24 0.98
CA GLY A 119 -23.67 16.99 1.96
C GLY A 119 -23.95 15.50 2.20
N ALA A 120 -22.99 14.61 1.87
CA ALA A 120 -23.13 13.15 1.98
C ALA A 120 -21.75 12.45 1.98
N ASP A 121 -21.69 11.24 2.52
CA ASP A 121 -20.49 10.39 2.61
C ASP A 121 -20.11 9.76 1.26
N ARG A 122 -19.83 10.60 0.27
CA ARG A 122 -19.61 10.22 -1.13
C ARG A 122 -18.15 9.90 -1.44
N PHE A 123 -17.21 10.49 -0.73
CA PHE A 123 -15.77 10.39 -0.94
C PHE A 123 -15.12 9.62 0.20
N VAL A 124 -14.15 8.77 -0.15
CA VAL A 124 -13.44 7.94 0.83
C VAL A 124 -11.94 8.10 0.69
N ASN A 125 -11.26 8.25 1.83
CA ASN A 125 -9.82 8.35 1.89
C ASN A 125 -9.18 6.97 1.67
N LEU A 126 -8.58 6.77 0.50
CA LEU A 126 -7.72 5.63 0.19
C LEU A 126 -6.27 6.06 -0.04
N GLY A 127 -5.89 7.21 0.52
CA GLY A 127 -4.52 7.66 0.60
C GLY A 127 -3.71 6.79 1.55
N LEU A 128 -2.41 6.66 1.28
CA LEU A 128 -1.49 5.90 2.10
C LEU A 128 -0.23 6.73 2.38
N ASN A 129 0.08 6.96 3.65
CA ASN A 129 1.24 7.77 4.03
C ASN A 129 2.52 7.23 3.39
N GLY A 130 3.23 8.08 2.63
CA GLY A 130 4.50 7.69 2.00
C GLY A 130 4.37 6.85 0.72
N ALA A 131 3.16 6.63 0.20
CA ALA A 131 2.92 5.92 -1.05
C ALA A 131 3.28 6.76 -2.29
N HIS A 132 4.57 6.94 -2.52
CA HIS A 132 5.11 7.52 -3.75
C HIS A 132 4.60 6.78 -5.00
N PRO A 133 4.61 7.39 -6.20
CA PRO A 133 3.96 6.83 -7.40
C PRO A 133 4.30 5.36 -7.74
N LEU A 134 5.56 4.93 -7.59
CA LEU A 134 5.95 3.52 -7.74
C LEU A 134 5.26 2.57 -6.73
N ALA A 135 5.07 3.01 -5.48
CA ALA A 135 4.33 2.25 -4.48
C ALA A 135 2.82 2.32 -4.76
N LEU A 136 2.29 3.47 -5.18
CA LEU A 136 0.88 3.65 -5.55
C LEU A 136 0.47 2.73 -6.70
N GLU A 137 1.34 2.52 -7.69
CA GLU A 137 1.15 1.55 -8.76
C GLU A 137 0.95 0.14 -8.21
N GLY A 138 1.82 -0.30 -7.28
CA GLY A 138 1.72 -1.58 -6.59
C GLY A 138 0.47 -1.71 -5.73
N LEU A 139 0.13 -0.66 -4.98
CA LEU A 139 -1.06 -0.59 -4.14
C LEU A 139 -2.33 -0.78 -4.99
N THR A 140 -2.42 -0.05 -6.09
CA THR A 140 -3.58 -0.04 -6.97
C THR A 140 -3.70 -1.34 -7.76
N SER A 141 -2.56 -1.90 -8.19
CA SER A 141 -2.53 -3.14 -8.98
C SER A 141 -2.86 -4.37 -8.15
N CYS A 142 -2.37 -4.46 -6.91
CA CYS A 142 -2.52 -5.64 -6.05
C CYS A 142 -3.68 -5.55 -5.06
N TYR A 143 -3.94 -4.37 -4.47
CA TYR A 143 -4.80 -4.23 -3.29
C TYR A 143 -6.04 -3.37 -3.51
N ALA A 144 -6.05 -2.46 -4.50
CA ALA A 144 -7.25 -1.71 -4.90
C ALA A 144 -8.02 -2.37 -6.06
N THR A 145 -7.91 -3.70 -6.24
CA THR A 145 -8.49 -4.43 -7.39
C THR A 145 -10.01 -4.47 -7.44
N ALA A 146 -10.67 -4.10 -6.33
CA ALA A 146 -12.11 -3.94 -6.25
C ALA A 146 -12.60 -2.65 -6.92
N LEU A 147 -11.75 -1.62 -7.03
CA LEU A 147 -12.08 -0.42 -7.80
C LEU A 147 -12.11 -0.81 -9.29
N ARG A 148 -13.31 -0.88 -9.85
CA ARG A 148 -13.60 -1.16 -11.26
C ARG A 148 -14.85 -0.43 -11.66
N ASP A 149 -14.84 0.14 -12.86
CA ASP A 149 -15.96 0.94 -13.38
C ASP A 149 -16.38 2.08 -12.41
N ARG A 150 -15.46 2.54 -11.55
CA ARG A 150 -15.75 3.54 -10.50
C ARG A 150 -15.12 4.89 -10.79
N PRO A 151 -15.71 5.98 -10.27
CA PRO A 151 -15.02 7.27 -10.19
C PRO A 151 -13.87 7.20 -9.18
N VAL A 152 -12.67 7.59 -9.62
CA VAL A 152 -11.47 7.62 -8.80
C VAL A 152 -10.75 8.95 -8.97
N VAL A 153 -10.45 9.63 -7.86
CA VAL A 153 -9.56 10.78 -7.82
C VAL A 153 -8.14 10.29 -7.53
N VAL A 154 -7.17 10.66 -8.35
CA VAL A 154 -5.76 10.30 -8.18
C VAL A 154 -4.93 11.56 -7.95
N HIS A 155 -4.26 11.64 -6.82
CA HIS A 155 -3.35 12.74 -6.50
C HIS A 155 -1.99 12.54 -7.19
N CYS A 156 -1.56 13.55 -7.94
CA CYS A 156 -0.27 13.63 -8.59
C CYS A 156 0.65 14.56 -7.80
N ASN A 157 1.36 14.01 -6.80
CA ASN A 157 2.35 14.76 -6.04
C ASN A 157 3.69 14.81 -6.78
N LEU A 158 4.03 15.95 -7.37
CA LEU A 158 5.29 16.09 -8.10
C LEU A 158 6.52 16.14 -7.18
N LEU A 159 6.35 16.29 -5.85
CA LEU A 159 7.45 16.27 -4.87
C LEU A 159 8.35 15.03 -5.01
N TRP A 160 7.79 13.90 -5.43
CA TRP A 160 8.55 12.65 -5.64
C TRP A 160 9.57 12.72 -6.78
N MET A 161 9.49 13.75 -7.63
CA MET A 161 10.47 14.02 -8.68
C MET A 161 11.44 15.14 -8.29
N SER A 162 11.44 15.60 -7.05
CA SER A 162 12.22 16.80 -6.70
C SER A 162 13.73 16.56 -6.57
N SER A 163 14.18 15.30 -6.54
CA SER A 163 15.60 14.94 -6.56
C SER A 163 15.81 13.50 -7.06
N PRO A 164 17.05 13.12 -7.47
CA PRO A 164 17.36 11.74 -7.84
C PRO A 164 17.07 10.74 -6.71
N GLU A 165 17.25 11.14 -5.45
CA GLU A 165 16.95 10.31 -4.28
C GLU A 165 15.45 10.05 -4.14
N ARG A 166 14.61 11.08 -4.27
CA ARG A 166 13.15 10.94 -4.18
C ARG A 166 12.56 10.19 -5.38
N ASP A 167 13.19 10.33 -6.54
CA ASP A 167 12.84 9.57 -7.74
C ASP A 167 13.41 8.14 -7.73
N LEU A 168 14.18 7.77 -6.71
CA LEU A 168 14.80 6.46 -6.52
C LEU A 168 15.85 6.06 -7.59
N GLN A 169 16.48 7.06 -8.22
CA GLN A 169 17.48 6.87 -9.28
C GLN A 169 18.92 6.78 -8.77
N VAL A 170 19.17 6.99 -7.47
CA VAL A 170 20.53 6.91 -6.91
C VAL A 170 21.02 5.46 -6.84
N ASP A 171 22.29 5.21 -7.16
CA ASP A 171 22.86 3.86 -7.10
C ASP A 171 23.09 3.37 -5.65
N LYS A 172 23.26 4.31 -4.72
CA LYS A 172 23.47 4.03 -3.31
C LYS A 172 22.20 3.41 -2.72
N GLU A 173 22.38 2.30 -2.00
CA GLU A 173 21.27 1.67 -1.27
C GLU A 173 20.60 2.69 -0.33
N THR A 174 19.30 2.84 -0.50
CA THR A 174 18.49 3.81 0.23
C THR A 174 17.19 3.14 0.65
N THR A 175 16.82 3.31 1.92
CA THR A 175 15.51 2.89 2.42
C THR A 175 14.44 3.87 1.95
N PHE A 176 13.32 3.36 1.47
CA PHE A 176 12.17 4.15 1.07
C PHE A 176 10.88 3.48 1.57
N ASN A 177 9.79 4.24 1.59
CA ASN A 177 8.50 3.76 2.11
C ASN A 177 7.89 2.71 1.17
N HIS A 178 7.18 1.73 1.74
CA HIS A 178 6.50 0.67 1.01
C HIS A 178 7.35 -0.07 -0.06
N PRO A 179 8.55 -0.57 0.27
CA PRO A 179 9.33 -1.36 -0.68
C PRO A 179 8.59 -2.62 -1.13
N HIS A 180 7.66 -3.12 -0.30
CA HIS A 180 6.76 -4.23 -0.57
C HIS A 180 5.67 -3.92 -1.60
N LEU A 181 5.51 -2.67 -2.05
CA LEU A 181 4.61 -2.30 -3.15
C LEU A 181 5.36 -2.00 -4.44
N ALA A 182 6.60 -1.51 -4.35
CA ALA A 182 7.41 -1.17 -5.52
C ALA A 182 7.65 -2.38 -6.45
N PRO A 183 7.92 -2.17 -7.75
CA PRO A 183 8.30 -3.26 -8.65
C PRO A 183 9.47 -4.11 -8.13
N GLN A 184 9.26 -5.43 -8.04
CA GLN A 184 10.26 -6.35 -7.50
C GLN A 184 11.23 -6.87 -8.55
N LEU A 185 10.87 -6.81 -9.83
CA LEU A 185 11.68 -7.33 -10.94
C LEU A 185 11.93 -6.27 -12.01
N LEU A 186 10.86 -5.70 -12.59
CA LEU A 186 10.94 -4.68 -13.62
C LEU A 186 9.90 -3.57 -13.38
N PRO A 187 10.24 -2.29 -13.61
CA PRO A 187 11.58 -1.78 -13.92
C PRO A 187 12.55 -1.97 -12.75
N SER A 188 13.86 -1.95 -13.05
CA SER A 188 14.88 -1.95 -12.00
C SER A 188 14.89 -0.60 -11.27
N ILE A 189 14.93 -0.63 -9.94
CA ILE A 189 15.05 0.56 -9.09
C ILE A 189 16.50 0.61 -8.60
N PRO A 190 17.33 1.57 -9.06
CA PRO A 190 18.75 1.64 -8.75
C PRO A 190 19.09 1.52 -7.26
N CYS A 191 18.36 2.22 -6.39
CA CYS A 191 18.65 2.24 -4.96
C CYS A 191 18.14 1.01 -4.19
N TYR A 192 17.36 0.13 -4.81
CA TYR A 192 16.74 -1.02 -4.14
C TYR A 192 17.64 -2.25 -4.28
N LYS A 193 18.35 -2.64 -3.22
CA LYS A 193 19.36 -3.73 -3.26
C LYS A 193 18.92 -5.05 -2.61
N ALA A 194 17.61 -5.25 -2.40
CA ALA A 194 17.08 -6.52 -1.91
C ALA A 194 17.49 -7.70 -2.79
N SER A 195 17.75 -8.85 -2.15
CA SER A 195 18.15 -10.07 -2.86
C SER A 195 17.01 -10.61 -3.74
N LEU A 196 17.33 -11.46 -4.72
CA LEU A 196 16.30 -12.11 -5.54
C LEU A 196 15.35 -12.96 -4.69
N ALA A 197 15.87 -13.61 -3.64
CA ALA A 197 15.05 -14.41 -2.72
C ALA A 197 14.02 -13.53 -1.99
N ASP A 198 14.45 -12.37 -1.48
CA ASP A 198 13.55 -11.42 -0.78
C ASP A 198 12.49 -10.87 -1.74
N ARG A 199 12.90 -10.49 -2.95
CA ARG A 199 12.00 -10.00 -4.01
C ARG A 199 10.95 -11.04 -4.37
N MET A 200 11.36 -12.30 -4.53
CA MET A 200 10.44 -13.40 -4.80
C MET A 200 9.51 -13.69 -3.62
N GLY A 201 10.02 -13.59 -2.39
CA GLY A 201 9.19 -13.66 -1.18
C GLY A 201 8.08 -12.62 -1.20
N ILE A 202 8.40 -11.36 -1.49
CA ILE A 202 7.42 -10.28 -1.61
C ILE A 202 6.39 -10.57 -2.72
N VAL A 203 6.83 -11.06 -3.88
CA VAL A 203 5.90 -11.44 -4.96
C VAL A 203 4.95 -12.55 -4.51
N VAL A 204 5.44 -13.57 -3.81
CA VAL A 204 4.60 -14.64 -3.26
C VAL A 204 3.62 -14.08 -2.23
N ASP A 205 4.07 -13.20 -1.32
CA ASP A 205 3.25 -12.62 -0.27
C ASP A 205 2.09 -11.77 -0.82
N ARG A 206 2.32 -11.04 -1.92
CA ARG A 206 1.27 -10.26 -2.61
C ARG A 206 0.17 -11.15 -3.21
N ASN A 207 0.51 -12.36 -3.63
CA ASN A 207 -0.39 -13.25 -4.37
C ASN A 207 -1.08 -14.31 -3.49
N LEU A 208 -0.55 -14.56 -2.29
CA LEU A 208 -1.12 -15.53 -1.35
C LEU A 208 -1.90 -14.82 -0.24
N GLU A 209 -3.23 -14.96 -0.28
CA GLU A 209 -4.15 -14.33 0.69
C GLU A 209 -3.81 -14.67 2.16
N ILE A 210 -3.34 -15.89 2.43
CA ILE A 210 -2.92 -16.31 3.76
C ILE A 210 -1.73 -15.52 4.30
N ARG A 211 -0.80 -15.10 3.42
CA ARG A 211 0.38 -14.30 3.81
C ARG A 211 -0.04 -12.88 4.17
N GLY A 212 -0.88 -12.26 3.35
CA GLY A 212 -1.48 -10.96 3.66
C GLY A 212 -2.28 -10.98 4.96
N TRP A 213 -3.07 -12.03 5.18
CA TRP A 213 -3.80 -12.22 6.44
C TRP A 213 -2.87 -12.41 7.64
N ALA A 214 -1.82 -13.23 7.53
CA ALA A 214 -0.85 -13.39 8.61
C ALA A 214 -0.15 -12.07 8.95
N GLN A 215 0.21 -11.27 7.94
CA GLN A 215 0.80 -9.95 8.14
C GLN A 215 -0.18 -8.99 8.84
N HIS A 216 -1.44 -9.00 8.43
CA HIS A 216 -2.50 -8.25 9.08
C HIS A 216 -2.63 -8.63 10.57
N LEU A 217 -2.66 -9.93 10.89
CA LEU A 217 -2.74 -10.36 12.29
C LEU A 217 -1.58 -9.82 13.13
N ARG A 218 -0.36 -9.84 12.58
CA ARG A 218 0.82 -9.29 13.25
C ARG A 218 0.66 -7.80 13.53
N ILE A 219 0.25 -7.03 12.53
CA ILE A 219 0.10 -5.57 12.65
C ILE A 219 -1.03 -5.22 13.62
N ALA A 220 -2.20 -5.82 13.46
CA ALA A 220 -3.41 -5.45 14.19
C ALA A 220 -3.43 -5.97 15.63
N TYR A 221 -2.81 -7.12 15.91
CA TYR A 221 -2.97 -7.81 17.20
C TYR A 221 -1.67 -8.13 17.94
N PHE A 222 -0.51 -8.06 17.29
CA PHE A 222 0.78 -8.45 17.90
C PHE A 222 1.86 -7.38 17.74
N GLU A 223 1.49 -6.11 17.66
CA GLU A 223 2.44 -4.98 17.64
C GLU A 223 3.50 -5.12 16.52
N SER A 224 3.09 -5.65 15.36
CA SER A 224 3.94 -5.98 14.20
C SER A 224 4.95 -7.12 14.41
N GLN A 225 4.92 -7.81 15.55
CA GLN A 225 5.74 -8.98 15.84
C GLN A 225 5.10 -10.26 15.30
N ASP A 226 5.91 -11.30 15.08
CA ASP A 226 5.35 -12.66 14.93
C ASP A 226 4.97 -13.25 16.29
N VAL A 227 4.08 -14.24 16.28
CA VAL A 227 3.55 -14.85 17.51
C VAL A 227 4.67 -15.41 18.41
N PRO A 228 5.68 -16.14 17.89
CA PRO A 228 6.83 -16.56 18.70
C PRO A 228 7.53 -15.40 19.41
N SER A 229 7.93 -14.35 18.68
CA SER A 229 8.56 -13.16 19.27
C SER A 229 7.68 -12.51 20.34
N TRP A 230 6.39 -12.33 20.03
CA TRP A 230 5.44 -11.74 20.97
C TRP A 230 5.30 -12.56 22.26
N THR A 231 5.24 -13.90 22.15
CA THR A 231 5.14 -14.79 23.32
C THR A 231 6.41 -14.83 24.16
N LEU A 232 7.59 -14.53 23.59
CA LEU A 232 8.82 -14.39 24.36
C LEU A 232 8.81 -13.12 25.21
N GLU A 233 8.21 -12.04 24.71
CA GLU A 233 8.03 -10.79 25.45
C GLU A 233 6.86 -10.85 26.46
N HIS A 234 5.87 -11.72 26.20
CA HIS A 234 4.67 -11.91 27.02
C HIS A 234 4.50 -13.36 27.49
N PRO A 235 5.44 -13.92 28.28
CA PRO A 235 5.52 -15.36 28.56
C PRO A 235 4.36 -15.94 29.37
N TYR A 236 3.56 -15.09 30.02
CA TYR A 236 2.42 -15.51 30.85
C TYR A 236 1.07 -15.14 30.24
N ASP A 237 1.05 -14.48 29.08
CA ASP A 237 -0.19 -14.06 28.43
C ASP A 237 -0.64 -15.08 27.39
N ASN A 238 -1.96 -15.20 27.22
CA ASN A 238 -2.53 -16.04 26.19
C ASN A 238 -2.53 -15.29 24.84
N PRO A 239 -1.84 -15.76 23.78
CA PRO A 239 -1.84 -15.06 22.49
C PRO A 239 -3.24 -14.95 21.89
N LEU A 240 -4.16 -15.86 22.22
CA LEU A 240 -5.55 -15.79 21.74
C LEU A 240 -6.34 -14.62 22.35
N SER A 241 -5.94 -14.10 23.51
CA SER A 241 -6.61 -12.93 24.10
C SER A 241 -6.27 -11.62 23.40
N GLN A 242 -5.29 -11.61 22.48
CA GLN A 242 -5.00 -10.44 21.67
C GLN A 242 -6.08 -10.17 20.61
N PHE A 243 -6.82 -11.20 20.18
CA PHE A 243 -7.91 -11.06 19.22
C PHE A 243 -9.15 -10.44 19.84
N LYS A 244 -9.09 -9.12 20.12
CA LYS A 244 -10.20 -8.35 20.68
C LYS A 244 -11.31 -8.07 19.67
N LEU A 245 -11.10 -8.40 18.38
CA LEU A 245 -12.03 -8.17 17.26
C LEU A 245 -12.63 -6.76 17.29
N THR A 246 -11.80 -5.77 17.57
CA THR A 246 -12.14 -4.35 17.51
C THR A 246 -11.64 -3.79 16.19
N ALA A 247 -12.43 -2.93 15.56
CA ALA A 247 -12.01 -2.31 14.31
C ALA A 247 -10.76 -1.44 14.55
N ALA A 248 -9.83 -1.45 13.60
CA ALA A 248 -8.72 -0.51 13.60
C ALA A 248 -9.25 0.89 13.30
N THR A 249 -9.42 1.71 14.33
CA THR A 249 -9.96 3.07 14.23
C THR A 249 -8.90 4.06 13.79
N SER A 250 -9.31 5.07 13.03
CA SER A 250 -8.41 6.18 12.66
C SER A 250 -7.80 6.85 13.89
N GLN A 251 -6.55 7.29 13.78
CA GLN A 251 -5.92 8.11 14.82
C GLN A 251 -6.53 9.50 14.79
N GLU A 252 -7.10 9.92 15.91
CA GLU A 252 -7.70 11.26 16.07
C GLU A 252 -6.64 12.36 16.06
N GLU A 253 -5.43 12.07 16.54
CA GLU A 253 -4.34 13.05 16.54
C GLU A 253 -3.60 13.07 15.19
N ALA A 254 -3.19 14.28 14.78
CA ALA A 254 -2.29 14.45 13.65
C ALA A 254 -0.89 13.93 13.99
N ARG A 255 -0.14 13.46 12.98
CA ARG A 255 1.24 12.99 13.18
C ARG A 255 2.23 14.10 13.49
N HIS A 256 1.94 15.28 12.94
CA HIS A 256 2.76 16.47 13.09
C HIS A 256 1.89 17.61 13.64
N ALA A 257 2.55 18.54 14.33
CA ALA A 257 1.87 19.75 14.77
C ALA A 257 1.34 20.52 13.56
N ALA A 258 0.09 20.95 13.62
CA ALA A 258 -0.57 21.73 12.57
C ALA A 258 -0.08 23.20 12.59
N VAL A 259 1.21 23.38 12.32
CA VAL A 259 1.91 24.66 12.36
C VAL A 259 2.45 24.97 10.96
N PRO A 260 2.36 26.22 10.47
CA PRO A 260 2.92 26.58 9.18
C PRO A 260 4.41 26.25 9.06
N TRP A 261 4.85 25.85 7.87
CA TRP A 261 6.24 25.45 7.59
C TRP A 261 7.28 26.49 8.04
N HIS A 262 6.99 27.78 7.84
CA HIS A 262 7.90 28.87 8.16
C HIS A 262 8.00 29.14 9.68
N GLU A 263 6.96 28.83 10.45
CA GLU A 263 7.00 28.87 11.92
C GLU A 263 7.76 27.68 12.51
N GLN A 264 7.85 26.57 11.77
CA GLN A 264 8.71 25.42 12.12
C GLN A 264 10.20 25.67 11.83
N GLY A 265 10.56 26.84 11.28
CA GLY A 265 11.93 27.17 10.91
C GLY A 265 12.42 26.48 9.64
N LEU A 266 11.51 25.98 8.79
CA LEU A 266 11.87 25.42 7.49
C LEU A 266 12.21 26.57 6.52
N GLU A 267 13.26 26.37 5.72
CA GLU A 267 13.75 27.36 4.76
C GLU A 267 13.35 27.05 3.32
N GLN A 268 13.53 28.02 2.44
CA GLN A 268 13.39 27.81 0.99
C GLN A 268 14.44 26.81 0.48
N GLN A 269 14.04 25.99 -0.48
CA GLN A 269 14.83 24.91 -1.04
C GLN A 269 15.06 25.13 -2.54
N ASP A 270 16.31 24.98 -2.97
CA ASP A 270 16.67 24.90 -4.38
C ASP A 270 16.66 23.43 -4.81
N LEU A 271 15.50 22.96 -5.26
CA LEU A 271 15.32 21.57 -5.67
C LEU A 271 15.72 21.39 -7.13
N PRO A 272 16.48 20.33 -7.47
CA PRO A 272 16.96 20.13 -8.84
C PRO A 272 15.83 19.77 -9.81
N TRP A 273 14.84 19.00 -9.37
CA TRP A 273 13.76 18.42 -10.17
C TRP A 273 14.23 17.45 -11.28
N ILE A 274 13.56 16.32 -11.41
CA ILE A 274 13.82 15.30 -12.44
C ILE A 274 12.84 15.49 -13.59
N GLU A 275 13.35 15.47 -14.82
CA GLU A 275 12.56 15.57 -16.03
C GLU A 275 11.58 14.40 -16.16
N LEU A 276 10.39 14.68 -16.72
CA LEU A 276 9.31 13.69 -16.82
C LEU A 276 9.75 12.44 -17.59
N GLU A 277 10.49 12.60 -18.68
CA GLU A 277 10.89 11.51 -19.58
C GLU A 277 11.76 10.46 -18.87
N THR A 278 12.58 10.90 -17.91
CA THR A 278 13.52 10.02 -17.21
C THR A 278 13.02 9.59 -15.83
N SER A 279 12.02 10.26 -15.26
CA SER A 279 11.49 9.97 -13.92
C SER A 279 10.84 8.58 -13.82
N LEU A 280 11.28 7.78 -12.83
CA LEU A 280 10.65 6.51 -12.49
C LEU A 280 9.27 6.72 -11.87
N GLN A 281 9.12 7.77 -11.05
CA GLN A 281 7.85 8.09 -10.39
C GLN A 281 6.81 8.54 -11.41
N TRP A 282 7.16 9.38 -12.37
CA TRP A 282 6.25 9.79 -13.45
C TRP A 282 5.82 8.61 -14.31
N GLN A 283 6.75 7.74 -14.70
CA GLN A 283 6.41 6.54 -15.47
C GLN A 283 5.45 5.63 -14.69
N ALA A 284 5.64 5.46 -13.38
CA ALA A 284 4.72 4.69 -12.54
C ALA A 284 3.35 5.35 -12.38
N PHE A 285 3.31 6.68 -12.25
CA PHE A 285 2.06 7.43 -12.24
C PHE A 285 1.27 7.20 -13.53
N ARG A 286 1.92 7.33 -14.69
CA ARG A 286 1.29 7.07 -16.00
C ARG A 286 0.71 5.67 -16.10
N ARG A 287 1.47 4.63 -15.69
CA ARG A 287 0.99 3.24 -15.67
C ARG A 287 -0.19 3.03 -14.71
N THR A 288 -0.22 3.76 -13.60
CA THR A 288 -1.35 3.73 -12.66
C THR A 288 -2.63 4.27 -13.31
N ILE A 289 -2.54 5.41 -14.01
CA ILE A 289 -3.66 5.98 -14.76
C ILE A 289 -4.12 5.03 -15.87
N ASP A 290 -3.18 4.53 -16.69
CA ASP A 290 -3.49 3.56 -17.76
C ASP A 290 -4.21 2.32 -17.21
N MET A 291 -3.76 1.79 -16.07
CA MET A 291 -4.36 0.63 -15.43
C MET A 291 -5.79 0.92 -14.95
N LEU A 292 -6.02 2.03 -14.25
CA LEU A 292 -7.35 2.41 -13.77
C LEU A 292 -8.31 2.60 -14.94
N GLU A 293 -7.92 3.37 -15.95
CA GLU A 293 -8.73 3.58 -17.16
C GLU A 293 -9.00 2.25 -17.90
N SER A 294 -8.04 1.32 -17.95
CA SER A 294 -8.23 -0.02 -18.56
C SER A 294 -9.23 -0.90 -17.80
N ARG A 295 -9.46 -0.63 -16.51
CA ARG A 295 -10.45 -1.30 -15.66
C ARG A 295 -11.83 -0.67 -15.75
N GLY A 296 -12.01 0.35 -16.61
CA GLY A 296 -13.24 1.11 -16.73
C GLY A 296 -13.38 2.23 -15.69
N ASP A 297 -12.39 2.41 -14.81
CA ASP A 297 -12.44 3.48 -13.82
C ASP A 297 -12.40 4.84 -14.51
N ARG A 298 -13.26 5.75 -14.04
CA ARG A 298 -13.31 7.13 -14.50
C ARG A 298 -12.33 7.91 -13.64
N VAL A 299 -11.17 8.23 -14.19
CA VAL A 299 -10.10 8.89 -13.44
C VAL A 299 -10.23 10.41 -13.50
N PHE A 300 -10.04 11.07 -12.36
CA PHE A 300 -9.81 12.51 -12.27
C PHE A 300 -8.49 12.76 -11.56
N VAL A 301 -7.60 13.57 -12.15
CA VAL A 301 -6.27 13.83 -11.57
C VAL A 301 -6.24 15.17 -10.86
N VAL A 302 -5.70 15.21 -9.64
CA VAL A 302 -5.41 16.46 -8.93
C VAL A 302 -3.90 16.63 -8.85
N ILE A 303 -3.34 17.68 -9.47
CA ILE A 303 -1.90 17.94 -9.50
C ILE A 303 -1.52 18.79 -8.30
N GLY A 304 -0.97 18.17 -7.26
CA GLY A 304 -0.64 18.86 -6.01
C GLY A 304 -1.85 19.06 -5.08
N PRO A 305 -1.73 19.90 -4.05
CA PRO A 305 -0.89 21.11 -4.03
C PRO A 305 0.58 20.87 -3.66
N LEU A 306 1.47 21.73 -4.19
CA LEU A 306 2.87 21.84 -3.76
C LEU A 306 3.10 23.25 -3.19
N ASN A 307 3.85 23.36 -2.10
CA ASN A 307 4.21 24.63 -1.49
C ASN A 307 5.27 25.37 -2.34
N GLU A 308 4.82 26.12 -3.35
CA GLU A 308 5.73 26.92 -4.19
C GLU A 308 6.46 28.02 -3.39
N HIS A 309 5.96 28.43 -2.21
CA HIS A 309 6.61 29.42 -1.33
C HIS A 309 7.90 28.89 -0.71
N MET A 310 8.01 27.57 -0.56
CA MET A 310 9.23 26.87 -0.12
C MET A 310 10.27 26.71 -1.23
N LEU A 311 10.01 27.13 -2.46
CA LEU A 311 10.96 27.02 -3.56
C LEU A 311 11.68 28.34 -3.78
N THR A 312 12.99 28.28 -4.03
CA THR A 312 13.73 29.42 -4.62
C THR A 312 13.10 29.80 -5.97
N PRO A 313 13.28 31.04 -6.46
CA PRO A 313 12.73 31.45 -7.76
C PRO A 313 13.14 30.54 -8.92
N LEU A 314 14.38 30.03 -8.91
CA LEU A 314 14.90 29.13 -9.94
C LEU A 314 14.25 27.74 -9.86
N SER A 315 14.20 27.15 -8.67
CA SER A 315 13.53 25.87 -8.42
C SER A 315 12.04 25.93 -8.78
N ARG A 316 11.36 27.04 -8.44
CA ARG A 316 9.95 27.28 -8.78
C ARG A 316 9.72 27.29 -10.28
N ALA A 317 10.59 27.95 -11.06
CA ALA A 317 10.47 27.96 -12.51
C ALA A 317 10.58 26.56 -13.13
N ARG A 318 11.50 25.72 -12.62
CA ARG A 318 11.64 24.31 -13.05
C ARG A 318 10.41 23.49 -12.69
N PHE A 319 9.92 23.61 -11.46
CA PHE A 319 8.68 22.96 -11.01
C PHE A 319 7.49 23.34 -11.92
N GLN A 320 7.34 24.62 -12.26
CA GLN A 320 6.25 25.08 -13.11
C GLN A 320 6.34 24.48 -14.53
N GLN A 321 7.56 24.29 -15.07
CA GLN A 321 7.76 23.58 -16.34
C GLN A 321 7.31 22.11 -16.24
N LEU A 322 7.67 21.40 -15.17
CA LEU A 322 7.19 20.03 -14.93
C LEU A 322 5.66 19.98 -14.85
N ARG A 323 5.05 20.90 -14.09
CA ARG A 323 3.59 20.97 -13.96
C ARG A 323 2.91 21.16 -15.31
N VAL A 324 3.41 22.08 -16.15
CA VAL A 324 2.91 22.28 -17.52
C VAL A 324 3.07 21.02 -18.37
N GLY A 325 4.16 20.28 -18.23
CA GLY A 325 4.36 19.00 -18.90
C GLY A 325 3.31 17.95 -18.52
N VAL A 326 3.00 17.83 -17.21
CA VAL A 326 1.96 16.93 -16.70
C VAL A 326 0.57 17.34 -17.21
N GLU A 327 0.24 18.64 -17.15
CA GLU A 327 -1.03 19.16 -17.67
C GLU A 327 -1.19 18.91 -19.18
N THR A 328 -0.11 19.10 -19.94
CA THR A 328 -0.10 18.84 -21.39
C THR A 328 -0.38 17.36 -21.67
N TRP A 329 0.29 16.46 -20.95
CA TRP A 329 0.07 15.02 -21.07
C TRP A 329 -1.37 14.61 -20.74
N LEU A 330 -1.96 15.14 -19.66
CA LEU A 330 -3.35 14.86 -19.28
C LEU A 330 -4.33 15.39 -20.34
N ARG A 331 -4.09 16.58 -20.88
CA ARG A 331 -4.92 17.20 -21.92
C ARG A 331 -4.90 16.41 -23.22
N GLU A 332 -3.72 16.00 -23.68
CA GLU A 332 -3.57 15.19 -24.90
C GLU A 332 -4.31 13.85 -24.80
N ARG A 333 -4.29 13.25 -23.60
CA ARG A 333 -5.02 12.02 -23.28
C ARG A 333 -6.50 12.21 -23.05
N LYS A 334 -6.94 13.44 -22.79
CA LYS A 334 -8.30 13.79 -22.37
C LYS A 334 -8.69 13.18 -21.02
N THR A 335 -7.72 12.96 -20.14
CA THR A 335 -7.98 12.58 -18.74
C THR A 335 -8.36 13.87 -17.99
N PRO A 336 -9.56 13.96 -17.38
CA PRO A 336 -9.98 15.12 -16.59
C PRO A 336 -9.01 15.39 -15.44
N TYR A 337 -8.70 16.67 -15.21
CA TYR A 337 -7.76 17.05 -14.18
C TYR A 337 -8.02 18.45 -13.61
N MET A 338 -7.45 18.70 -12.45
CA MET A 338 -7.33 20.02 -11.83
C MET A 338 -5.89 20.28 -11.41
N SER A 339 -5.41 21.50 -11.66
CA SER A 339 -4.12 22.01 -11.22
C SER A 339 -4.37 23.25 -10.36
N PRO A 340 -4.67 23.07 -9.05
CA PRO A 340 -5.00 24.19 -8.17
C PRO A 340 -3.85 25.21 -8.11
N ALA A 341 -4.20 26.46 -7.86
CA ALA A 341 -3.20 27.47 -7.53
C ALA A 341 -2.46 27.10 -6.24
N PRO A 342 -1.22 27.58 -6.02
CA PRO A 342 -0.56 27.42 -4.73
C PRO A 342 -1.44 27.98 -3.61
N LEU A 343 -1.60 27.22 -2.54
CA LEU A 343 -2.32 27.69 -1.36
C LEU A 343 -1.55 28.86 -0.72
N PRO A 344 -2.22 29.67 0.12
CA PRO A 344 -1.54 30.58 1.03
C PRO A 344 -0.41 29.87 1.81
N SER A 345 0.69 30.59 2.06
CA SER A 345 1.90 30.02 2.67
C SER A 345 1.67 29.47 4.09
N ASP A 346 0.74 30.09 4.81
CA ASP A 346 0.25 29.72 6.14
C ASP A 346 -0.65 28.47 6.14
N GLU A 347 -1.11 28.02 4.97
CA GLU A 347 -1.93 26.82 4.83
C GLU A 347 -1.10 25.55 4.55
N TYR A 348 0.24 25.61 4.60
CA TYR A 348 1.13 24.46 4.42
C TYR A 348 1.92 24.10 5.68
N GLY A 349 1.93 22.81 6.03
CA GLY A 349 2.80 22.26 7.06
C GLY A 349 4.25 22.04 6.59
N ASP A 350 4.45 21.75 5.29
CA ASP A 350 5.76 21.54 4.69
C ASP A 350 5.75 21.78 3.16
N ALA A 351 6.59 21.05 2.41
CA ALA A 351 6.75 21.18 0.97
C ALA A 351 5.51 20.76 0.14
N SER A 352 4.62 19.91 0.67
CA SER A 352 3.44 19.45 -0.09
C SER A 352 2.18 19.24 0.73
N HIS A 353 2.23 19.26 2.07
CA HIS A 353 1.08 18.92 2.89
C HIS A 353 0.30 20.18 3.31
N PRO A 354 -0.98 20.30 2.91
CA PRO A 354 -1.88 21.29 3.46
C PRO A 354 -2.15 21.07 4.96
N LEU A 355 -2.43 22.17 5.65
CA LEU A 355 -3.13 22.20 6.93
C LEU A 355 -4.64 22.20 6.69
N ALA A 356 -5.44 22.17 7.76
CA ALA A 356 -6.90 22.06 7.68
C ALA A 356 -7.54 23.08 6.73
N ALA A 357 -7.22 24.37 6.90
CA ALA A 357 -7.74 25.44 6.02
C ALA A 357 -7.33 25.26 4.55
N GLY A 358 -6.14 24.70 4.31
CA GLY A 358 -5.67 24.38 2.96
C GLY A 358 -6.44 23.23 2.32
N TYR A 359 -6.77 22.17 3.09
CA TYR A 359 -7.64 21.10 2.59
C TYR A 359 -9.08 21.58 2.34
N GLU A 360 -9.63 22.41 3.22
CA GLU A 360 -10.95 23.02 3.07
C GLU A 360 -11.01 23.86 1.78
N ARG A 361 -10.03 24.74 1.57
CA ARG A 361 -9.90 25.55 0.34
C ARG A 361 -9.81 24.67 -0.89
N LEU A 362 -8.93 23.66 -0.87
CA LEU A 362 -8.74 22.74 -1.99
C LEU A 362 -10.04 21.99 -2.32
N ALA A 363 -10.77 21.51 -1.30
CA ALA A 363 -12.04 20.85 -1.49
C ALA A 363 -13.10 21.78 -2.09
N HIS A 364 -13.19 23.02 -1.61
CA HIS A 364 -14.09 24.04 -2.16
C HIS A 364 -13.77 24.36 -3.63
N GLU A 365 -12.50 24.55 -3.98
CA GLU A 365 -12.07 24.84 -5.35
C GLU A 365 -12.34 23.65 -6.27
N LEU A 366 -11.97 22.44 -5.83
CA LEU A 366 -12.19 21.20 -6.58
C LEU A 366 -13.67 20.94 -6.81
N TYR A 367 -14.47 20.95 -5.74
CA TYR A 367 -15.90 20.68 -5.83
C TYR A 367 -16.67 21.79 -6.57
N GLY A 368 -16.20 23.04 -6.49
CA GLY A 368 -16.77 24.17 -7.22
C GLY A 368 -16.42 24.19 -8.71
N SER A 369 -15.40 23.43 -9.15
CA SER A 369 -14.97 23.44 -10.55
C SER A 369 -15.98 22.76 -11.48
N PRO A 370 -16.32 23.37 -12.64
CA PRO A 370 -17.20 22.76 -13.62
C PRO A 370 -16.68 21.40 -14.10
N GLU A 371 -15.36 21.27 -14.32
CA GLU A 371 -14.72 20.06 -14.81
C GLU A 371 -14.93 18.88 -13.85
N PHE A 372 -14.77 19.11 -12.54
CA PHE A 372 -15.00 18.08 -11.54
C PHE A 372 -16.48 17.75 -11.39
N GLN A 373 -17.36 18.76 -11.42
CA GLN A 373 -18.81 18.56 -11.35
C GLN A 373 -19.34 17.79 -12.55
N ASP A 374 -18.86 18.07 -13.76
CA ASP A 374 -19.23 17.37 -14.97
C ASP A 374 -18.72 15.92 -14.91
N TRP A 375 -17.45 15.73 -14.53
CA TRP A 375 -16.88 14.39 -14.35
C TRP A 375 -17.68 13.57 -13.32
N ILE A 376 -18.00 14.13 -12.15
CA ILE A 376 -18.64 13.36 -11.09
C ILE A 376 -20.11 13.03 -11.38
N LYS A 377 -20.77 13.80 -12.26
CA LYS A 377 -22.16 13.57 -12.71
C LYS A 377 -22.25 12.62 -13.89
N GLN A 378 -21.15 12.33 -14.58
CA GLN A 378 -21.18 11.36 -15.68
C GLN A 378 -21.75 10.02 -15.18
N PRO A 379 -22.82 9.51 -15.82
CA PRO A 379 -23.38 8.22 -15.44
C PRO A 379 -22.33 7.13 -15.61
N GLU A 380 -22.38 6.11 -14.76
CA GLU A 380 -21.65 4.87 -14.98
C GLU A 380 -22.04 4.36 -16.36
N THR A 381 -21.17 4.50 -17.36
CA THR A 381 -21.46 4.00 -18.70
C THR A 381 -21.57 2.49 -18.58
N SER A 382 -22.80 1.98 -18.56
CA SER A 382 -23.11 0.57 -18.69
C SER A 382 -22.64 0.14 -20.07
N ARG A 383 -21.40 -0.35 -20.18
CA ARG A 383 -20.97 -1.04 -21.39
C ARG A 383 -21.52 -2.46 -21.31
N GLN A 384 -22.43 -2.74 -22.25
CA GLN A 384 -22.99 -4.06 -22.56
C GLN A 384 -21.91 -5.07 -22.90
#